data_AF-A0A2N9NZT8-F1
#
_entry.id   AF-A0A2N9NZT8-F1
#
_cell.length_a   1.000
_cell.length_b   1.000
_cell.length_c   1.000
_cell.angle_alpha   90.00
_cell.angle_beta   90.00
_cell.angle_gamma   90.00
#
_symmetry.space_group_name_H-M   'P 1'
#
loop_
_entity.id
_entity.type
_entity.pdbx_description
1 polymer ?
#
loop_
_entity_poly.entity_id
_entity_poly.type
_entity_poly.pdbx_seq_one_letter_code
_entity_poly.pdbx_strand_id
1 'polypeptide(L)'
;MIQNQNLSVVRSQAWNGAMGLAEAGVEEALAQLNPGAVTNTVEVNLGANGWGPPSAGAYGPVARTLADGTYAVSYTTASAPVIISAGSVALPWMSATLTRTLRVTTTNVALCNVAFGAVNSVTMHGNGLAADSFDSGNTNLSTNGQYDSSKTSTNGNVASVNGPVDLGNHSIAGNLYLGPNAQYDSSTGQVSGTIYNDFNVDYPDVVLPNVTFFPAPSTTTTINGTSYNHVFTSSRNYVVTDSGSIYVGTNVNVTVEVTASSWDAGSVNIAGSAGNSGNLTVFMTGTSTTLGGNTTVNSGVAGNFMYFGLPSNTSVTVGGNSSYVGVIYAPEAVLTLNGGGNNNGFIGSCIVNSITMNGHYDFHYDQALGRTGPARGYLATSWQEL
;
A
#
# COMPACT_ATOMS: atom_id res chain seq x y z
N MET A 1 51.11 12.73 29.28
CA MET A 1 50.87 12.44 27.85
C MET A 1 49.99 11.19 27.66
N ILE A 2 50.36 10.04 28.25
CA ILE A 2 49.63 8.76 28.12
C ILE A 2 48.19 8.80 28.67
N GLN A 3 47.96 9.47 29.81
CA GLN A 3 46.62 9.57 30.42
C GLN A 3 45.62 10.33 29.54
N ASN A 4 46.05 11.43 28.90
CA ASN A 4 45.17 12.22 28.01
C ASN A 4 44.86 11.45 26.72
N GLN A 5 45.82 10.69 26.19
CA GLN A 5 45.58 9.81 25.05
C GLN A 5 44.56 8.73 25.40
N ASN A 6 44.69 8.11 26.58
CA ASN A 6 43.77 7.09 27.03
C ASN A 6 42.32 7.62 27.23
N LEU A 7 42.19 8.82 27.83
CA LEU A 7 40.89 9.49 27.98
C LEU A 7 40.24 9.80 26.63
N SER A 8 41.03 10.24 25.65
CA SER A 8 40.53 10.51 24.30
C SER A 8 40.03 9.24 23.61
N VAL A 9 40.72 8.12 23.78
CA VAL A 9 40.34 6.82 23.21
C VAL A 9 39.03 6.32 23.81
N VAL A 10 38.91 6.33 25.15
CA VAL A 10 37.67 5.86 25.81
C VAL A 10 36.48 6.74 25.48
N ARG A 11 36.67 8.06 25.40
CA ARG A 11 35.59 8.95 24.95
C ARG A 11 35.15 8.61 23.53
N SER A 12 36.09 8.35 22.62
CA SER A 12 35.77 7.99 21.24
C SER A 12 35.02 6.65 21.15
N GLN A 13 35.42 5.65 21.95
CA GLN A 13 34.76 4.36 22.00
C GLN A 13 33.33 4.48 22.56
N ALA A 14 33.16 5.19 23.68
CA ALA A 14 31.86 5.41 24.29
C ALA A 14 30.94 6.26 23.40
N TRP A 15 31.49 7.21 22.65
CA TRP A 15 30.74 7.99 21.66
C TRP A 15 30.15 7.10 20.56
N ASN A 16 30.98 6.25 19.96
CA ASN A 16 30.52 5.32 18.93
C ASN A 16 29.50 4.31 19.49
N GLY A 17 29.72 3.81 20.71
CA GLY A 17 28.77 2.91 21.37
C GLY A 17 27.42 3.58 21.68
N ALA A 18 27.45 4.80 22.21
CA ALA A 18 26.24 5.56 22.53
C ALA A 18 25.45 5.92 21.27
N MET A 19 26.15 6.19 20.15
CA MET A 19 25.50 6.33 18.85
C MET A 19 24.78 5.04 18.47
N GLY A 20 25.49 3.90 18.42
CA GLY A 20 24.88 2.62 18.04
C GLY A 20 23.68 2.21 18.90
N LEU A 21 23.69 2.54 20.20
CA LEU A 21 22.53 2.35 21.08
C LEU A 21 21.36 3.28 20.71
N ALA A 22 21.64 4.53 20.34
CA ALA A 22 20.60 5.44 19.85
C ALA A 22 19.96 4.89 18.57
N GLU A 23 20.76 4.36 17.64
CA GLU A 23 20.27 3.70 16.42
C GLU A 23 19.41 2.47 16.76
N ALA A 24 19.83 1.64 17.72
CA ALA A 24 19.02 0.50 18.17
C ALA A 24 17.63 0.91 18.67
N GLY A 25 17.53 2.05 19.37
CA GLY A 25 16.24 2.60 19.75
C GLY A 25 15.41 3.07 18.55
N VAL A 26 16.04 3.72 17.55
CA VAL A 26 15.36 4.09 16.29
C VAL A 26 14.79 2.84 15.59
N GLU A 27 15.56 1.76 15.51
CA GLU A 27 15.11 0.49 14.92
C GLU A 27 13.93 -0.12 15.69
N GLU A 28 13.92 -0.09 17.04
CA GLU A 28 12.75 -0.55 17.81
C GLU A 28 11.51 0.30 17.48
N ALA A 29 11.65 1.62 17.39
CA ALA A 29 10.55 2.52 17.04
C ALA A 29 10.02 2.26 15.62
N LEU A 30 10.91 2.09 14.64
CA LEU A 30 10.52 1.73 13.26
C LEU A 30 9.81 0.38 13.21
N ALA A 31 10.23 -0.60 14.02
CA ALA A 31 9.53 -1.87 14.13
C ALA A 31 8.11 -1.72 14.70
N GLN A 32 7.89 -0.81 15.65
CA GLN A 32 6.54 -0.48 16.13
C GLN A 32 5.69 0.22 15.08
N LEU A 33 6.31 1.07 14.25
CA LEU A 33 5.63 1.78 13.17
C LEU A 33 5.31 0.87 11.97
N ASN A 34 6.07 -0.22 11.80
CA ASN A 34 6.05 -1.09 10.62
C ASN A 34 5.91 -2.58 10.97
N PRO A 35 4.80 -3.03 11.58
CA PRO A 35 4.63 -4.43 11.96
C PRO A 35 4.44 -5.41 10.79
N GLY A 36 4.26 -4.90 9.57
CA GLY A 36 4.06 -5.67 8.36
C GLY A 36 3.54 -4.77 7.24
N ALA A 37 4.01 -4.98 6.01
CA ALA A 37 3.48 -4.28 4.86
C ALA A 37 2.02 -4.72 4.60
N VAL A 38 1.28 -3.92 3.84
CA VAL A 38 0.01 -4.26 3.16
C VAL A 38 -1.29 -4.33 4.00
N THR A 39 -1.28 -4.04 5.30
CA THR A 39 -2.54 -3.93 6.07
C THR A 39 -2.54 -2.77 7.07
N ASN A 40 -3.51 -1.86 6.92
CA ASN A 40 -3.75 -0.78 7.90
C ASN A 40 -4.36 -1.30 9.22
N THR A 41 -4.56 -2.61 9.35
CA THR A 41 -5.28 -3.28 10.45
C THR A 41 -4.42 -4.21 11.30
N VAL A 42 -3.14 -4.40 10.99
CA VAL A 42 -2.20 -5.03 11.94
C VAL A 42 -1.86 -3.98 12.98
N GLU A 43 -2.71 -3.89 14.01
CA GLU A 43 -2.43 -3.06 15.18
C GLU A 43 -1.29 -3.69 15.97
N VAL A 44 -0.19 -2.96 16.10
CA VAL A 44 0.88 -3.33 17.04
C VAL A 44 0.32 -3.20 18.44
N ASN A 45 0.37 -4.29 19.21
CA ASN A 45 0.04 -4.21 20.62
C ASN A 45 1.20 -3.52 21.38
N LEU A 46 1.21 -2.19 21.31
CA LEU A 46 2.18 -1.32 21.98
C LEU A 46 2.19 -1.55 23.50
N GLY A 47 1.06 -1.94 24.09
CA GLY A 47 0.97 -2.34 25.50
C GLY A 47 1.79 -3.60 25.79
N ALA A 48 1.62 -4.65 25.00
CA ALA A 48 2.38 -5.90 25.12
C ALA A 48 3.87 -5.70 24.86
N ASN A 49 4.22 -4.76 23.98
CA ASN A 49 5.60 -4.38 23.70
C ASN A 49 6.19 -3.41 24.76
N GLY A 50 5.43 -3.02 25.79
CA GLY A 50 5.92 -2.16 26.88
C GLY A 50 5.99 -0.66 26.55
N TRP A 51 5.39 -0.22 25.45
CA TRP A 51 5.27 1.19 25.05
C TRP A 51 4.11 1.92 25.73
N GLY A 52 3.06 1.17 26.10
CA GLY A 52 1.87 1.73 26.74
C GLY A 52 1.08 2.68 25.83
N PRO A 53 0.08 3.40 26.38
CA PRO A 53 -0.69 4.39 25.63
C PRO A 53 0.15 5.66 25.37
N PRO A 54 -0.20 6.46 24.35
CA PRO A 54 0.52 7.70 24.08
C PRO A 54 0.21 8.74 25.17
N SER A 55 1.18 9.60 25.47
CA SER A 55 1.03 10.77 26.34
C SER A 55 1.52 12.02 25.62
N ALA A 56 0.78 13.12 25.73
CA ALA A 56 1.13 14.40 25.09
C ALA A 56 1.49 14.31 23.59
N GLY A 57 0.83 13.40 22.85
CA GLY A 57 1.05 13.22 21.41
C GLY A 57 2.28 12.39 21.04
N ALA A 58 2.84 11.61 21.97
CA ALA A 58 3.93 10.68 21.69
C ALA A 58 3.78 9.34 22.43
N TYR A 59 4.31 8.28 21.85
CA TYR A 59 4.53 6.99 22.51
C TYR A 59 5.93 6.95 23.12
N GLY A 60 6.07 6.33 24.29
CA GLY A 60 7.32 6.30 25.06
C GLY A 60 7.54 7.55 25.95
N PRO A 61 8.77 7.78 26.45
CA PRO A 61 9.98 7.03 26.11
C PRO A 61 9.98 5.61 26.69
N VAL A 62 10.39 4.64 25.88
CA VAL A 62 10.68 3.27 26.29
C VAL A 62 12.17 3.11 26.45
N ALA A 63 12.61 2.61 27.61
CA ALA A 63 14.01 2.36 27.87
C ALA A 63 14.34 0.86 27.81
N ARG A 64 15.44 0.51 27.13
CA ARG A 64 15.98 -0.86 27.09
C ARG A 64 17.44 -0.87 27.49
N THR A 65 17.88 -2.02 28.00
CA THR A 65 19.28 -2.30 28.32
C THR A 65 19.79 -3.38 27.39
N LEU A 66 20.88 -3.08 26.70
CA LEU A 66 21.67 -4.01 25.90
C LEU A 66 23.00 -4.28 26.61
N ALA A 67 23.82 -5.20 26.07
CA ALA A 67 25.09 -5.58 26.69
C ALA A 67 26.02 -4.38 26.94
N ASP A 68 26.01 -3.41 26.02
CA ASP A 68 26.97 -2.31 26.00
C ASP A 68 26.41 -0.98 26.54
N GLY A 69 25.15 -0.94 26.99
CA GLY A 69 24.53 0.26 27.55
C GLY A 69 23.01 0.27 27.46
N THR A 70 22.40 1.45 27.48
CA THR A 70 20.95 1.63 27.40
C THR A 70 20.54 2.55 26.27
N TYR A 71 19.30 2.46 25.81
CA TYR A 71 18.66 3.51 25.04
C TYR A 71 17.30 3.87 25.62
N ALA A 72 16.84 5.08 25.33
CA ALA A 72 15.48 5.54 25.58
C ALA A 72 14.91 6.16 24.30
N VAL A 73 13.81 5.61 23.80
CA VAL A 73 13.21 6.01 22.52
C VAL A 73 11.74 6.40 22.64
N SER A 74 11.32 7.44 21.93
CA SER A 74 9.93 7.85 21.74
C SER A 74 9.63 8.20 20.28
N TYR A 75 8.35 8.19 19.90
CA TYR A 75 7.91 8.74 18.62
C TYR A 75 6.55 9.44 18.70
N THR A 76 6.33 10.45 17.86
CA THR A 76 5.09 11.25 17.84
C THR A 76 3.92 10.52 17.16
N THR A 77 2.68 10.84 17.50
CA THR A 77 1.46 10.28 16.88
C THR A 77 1.03 10.99 15.58
N ALA A 78 1.91 11.79 14.96
CA ALA A 78 1.63 12.48 13.72
C ALA A 78 1.54 11.51 12.52
N SER A 79 0.93 11.93 11.42
CA SER A 79 0.88 11.14 10.17
C SER A 79 2.25 10.92 9.50
N ALA A 80 3.26 11.69 9.92
CA ALA A 80 4.67 11.48 9.64
C ALA A 80 5.42 11.52 10.98
N PRO A 81 5.48 10.40 11.73
CA PRO A 81 6.10 10.34 13.04
C PRO A 81 7.54 10.85 13.05
N VAL A 82 7.90 11.58 14.10
CA VAL A 82 9.28 11.90 14.43
C VAL A 82 9.72 11.00 15.57
N ILE A 83 10.83 10.29 15.39
CA ILE A 83 11.46 9.43 16.39
C ILE A 83 12.57 10.23 17.08
N ILE A 84 12.62 10.14 18.41
CA ILE A 84 13.73 10.65 19.23
C ILE A 84 14.30 9.47 20.01
N SER A 85 15.59 9.18 19.84
CA SER A 85 16.26 8.08 20.54
C SER A 85 17.55 8.55 21.18
N ALA A 86 17.72 8.31 22.48
CA ALA A 86 18.92 8.64 23.23
C ALA A 86 19.64 7.36 23.68
N GLY A 87 20.84 7.12 23.15
CA GLY A 87 21.70 5.99 23.51
C GLY A 87 22.76 6.41 24.53
N SER A 88 23.04 5.55 25.51
CA SER A 88 23.81 5.87 26.70
C SER A 88 24.79 4.75 27.08
N VAL A 89 26.07 5.09 27.18
CA VAL A 89 27.16 4.17 27.58
C VAL A 89 27.83 4.64 28.85
N ALA A 90 27.98 3.76 29.83
CA ALA A 90 28.72 4.05 31.06
C ALA A 90 30.23 4.06 30.78
N LEU A 91 30.95 5.06 31.29
CA LEU A 91 32.39 5.15 31.15
C LEU A 91 33.09 4.25 32.18
N PRO A 92 34.06 3.41 31.80
CA PRO A 92 34.62 2.38 32.69
C PRO A 92 35.42 2.91 33.88
N TRP A 93 35.89 4.16 33.84
CA TRP A 93 36.82 4.72 34.84
C TRP A 93 36.28 5.93 35.60
N MET A 94 35.03 6.30 35.35
CA MET A 94 34.34 7.36 36.07
C MET A 94 32.87 7.04 36.19
N SER A 95 32.23 7.46 37.28
CA SER A 95 30.78 7.33 37.45
C SER A 95 30.06 8.38 36.59
N ALA A 96 30.17 8.25 35.27
CA ALA A 96 29.49 9.09 34.29
C ALA A 96 29.07 8.26 33.08
N THR A 97 28.01 8.73 32.45
CA THR A 97 27.43 8.15 31.26
C THR A 97 27.56 9.14 30.12
N LEU A 98 28.02 8.67 28.97
CA LEU A 98 27.99 9.43 27.73
C LEU A 98 26.70 9.09 26.99
N THR A 99 25.93 10.13 26.64
CA THR A 99 24.67 9.99 25.90
C THR A 99 24.76 10.70 24.56
N ARG A 100 24.22 10.08 23.50
CA ARG A 100 24.00 10.69 22.17
C ARG A 100 22.53 10.58 21.83
N THR A 101 21.98 11.60 21.19
CA THR A 101 20.55 11.67 20.87
C THR A 101 20.36 11.87 19.38
N LEU A 102 19.54 11.02 18.79
CA LEU A 102 19.12 11.09 17.39
C LEU A 102 17.68 11.58 17.28
N ARG A 103 17.45 12.39 16.26
CA ARG A 103 16.15 12.74 15.72
C ARG A 103 16.04 12.17 14.31
N VAL A 104 15.02 11.35 14.10
CA VAL A 104 14.71 10.74 12.80
C VAL A 104 13.31 11.20 12.38
N THR A 105 13.21 11.83 11.22
CA THR A 105 11.91 12.11 10.59
C THR A 105 11.51 10.93 9.72
N THR A 106 10.22 10.62 9.66
CA THR A 106 9.72 9.55 8.81
C THR A 106 8.71 10.05 7.78
N THR A 107 8.42 9.24 6.77
CA THR A 107 7.29 9.43 5.86
C THR A 107 6.61 8.10 5.61
N ASN A 108 5.28 8.11 5.49
CA ASN A 108 4.54 6.91 5.13
C ASN A 108 4.66 6.66 3.63
N VAL A 109 5.07 5.46 3.23
CA VAL A 109 5.20 5.08 1.83
C VAL A 109 3.92 4.42 1.38
N ALA A 110 3.10 5.16 0.63
CA ALA A 110 1.89 4.62 0.03
C ALA A 110 2.23 3.46 -0.90
N LEU A 111 1.44 2.38 -0.80
CA LEU A 111 1.51 1.23 -1.70
C LEU A 111 1.00 1.61 -3.10
N CYS A 112 0.00 2.49 -3.12
CA CYS A 112 -0.68 2.99 -4.32
C CYS A 112 -0.23 4.41 -4.64
N ASN A 113 0.98 4.58 -5.17
CA ASN A 113 1.58 5.88 -5.52
C ASN A 113 1.62 6.15 -7.04
N VAL A 114 1.09 5.23 -7.84
CA VAL A 114 1.02 5.27 -9.31
C VAL A 114 -0.34 4.76 -9.76
N ALA A 115 -0.76 5.12 -10.98
CA ALA A 115 -1.95 4.56 -11.63
C ALA A 115 -1.82 3.04 -11.74
N PHE A 116 -0.68 2.60 -12.25
CA PHE A 116 -0.29 1.21 -12.21
C PHE A 116 1.23 1.01 -12.18
N GLY A 117 1.66 -0.04 -11.51
CA GLY A 117 3.05 -0.46 -11.41
C GLY A 117 3.20 -1.94 -11.75
N ALA A 118 4.23 -2.27 -12.53
CA ALA A 118 4.60 -3.64 -12.85
C ALA A 118 5.97 -4.00 -12.29
N VAL A 119 6.10 -5.18 -11.68
CA VAL A 119 7.41 -5.72 -11.29
C VAL A 119 8.24 -6.05 -12.53
N ASN A 120 7.62 -6.66 -13.54
CA ASN A 120 8.29 -7.20 -14.72
C ASN A 120 7.94 -6.46 -16.01
N SER A 121 6.68 -6.38 -16.44
CA SER A 121 6.38 -5.79 -17.75
C SER A 121 5.04 -5.08 -17.83
N VAL A 122 5.01 -4.06 -18.68
CA VAL A 122 3.78 -3.38 -19.11
C VAL A 122 3.66 -3.59 -20.61
N THR A 123 2.54 -4.13 -21.05
CA THR A 123 2.21 -4.29 -22.48
C THR A 123 0.79 -3.83 -22.72
N MET A 124 0.62 -2.87 -23.62
CA MET A 124 -0.68 -2.35 -24.01
C MET A 124 -0.93 -2.53 -25.49
N HIS A 125 -2.13 -3.01 -25.83
CA HIS A 125 -2.58 -3.15 -27.20
C HIS A 125 -3.71 -2.16 -27.48
N GLY A 126 -3.57 -1.35 -28.51
CA GLY A 126 -4.58 -0.35 -28.89
C GLY A 126 -4.01 1.05 -29.02
N ASN A 127 -4.85 2.04 -28.71
CA ASN A 127 -4.55 3.47 -28.69
C ASN A 127 -5.44 4.16 -27.67
N GLY A 128 -5.04 5.35 -27.21
CA GLY A 128 -5.85 6.16 -26.30
C GLY A 128 -5.04 6.66 -25.11
N LEU A 129 -5.70 6.81 -23.96
CA LEU A 129 -5.06 7.20 -22.71
C LEU A 129 -4.66 5.94 -21.94
N ALA A 130 -3.39 5.78 -21.61
CA ALA A 130 -2.95 4.71 -20.73
C ALA A 130 -3.35 5.00 -19.28
N ALA A 131 -3.05 6.22 -18.81
CA ALA A 131 -3.32 6.64 -17.46
C ALA A 131 -3.46 8.16 -17.36
N ASP A 132 -4.42 8.61 -16.56
CA ASP A 132 -4.49 9.95 -15.97
C ASP A 132 -4.75 9.84 -14.45
N SER A 133 -5.22 10.92 -13.85
CA SER A 133 -5.57 10.92 -12.43
C SER A 133 -6.75 11.83 -12.12
N PHE A 134 -7.29 11.64 -10.93
CA PHE A 134 -8.26 12.51 -10.27
C PHE A 134 -8.00 12.43 -8.75
N ASP A 135 -8.79 13.10 -7.92
CA ASP A 135 -8.62 13.01 -6.47
C ASP A 135 -9.98 12.94 -5.77
N SER A 136 -10.32 11.76 -5.25
CA SER A 136 -11.60 11.53 -4.55
C SER A 136 -11.77 12.36 -3.27
N GLY A 137 -10.67 12.85 -2.70
CA GLY A 137 -10.68 13.76 -1.55
C GLY A 137 -10.82 15.24 -1.92
N ASN A 138 -10.83 15.58 -3.21
CA ASN A 138 -10.85 16.96 -3.69
C ASN A 138 -12.04 17.22 -4.62
N THR A 139 -12.94 18.13 -4.23
CA THR A 139 -14.16 18.46 -4.99
C THR A 139 -13.91 19.14 -6.34
N ASN A 140 -12.72 19.69 -6.56
CA ASN A 140 -12.31 20.25 -7.85
C ASN A 140 -11.82 19.17 -8.83
N LEU A 141 -11.41 18.00 -8.32
CA LEU A 141 -10.88 16.87 -9.09
C LEU A 141 -11.76 15.61 -8.94
N SER A 142 -13.01 15.78 -8.50
CA SER A 142 -13.99 14.70 -8.39
C SER A 142 -15.41 15.25 -8.30
N THR A 143 -16.40 14.38 -8.52
CA THR A 143 -17.81 14.68 -8.26
C THR A 143 -18.31 13.69 -7.21
N ASN A 144 -18.60 14.16 -6.00
CA ASN A 144 -18.94 13.33 -4.83
C ASN A 144 -17.88 12.26 -4.50
N GLY A 145 -16.60 12.57 -4.75
CA GLY A 145 -15.48 11.62 -4.56
C GLY A 145 -15.33 10.59 -5.68
N GLN A 146 -16.15 10.64 -6.72
CA GLN A 146 -16.06 9.76 -7.87
C GLN A 146 -15.31 10.43 -9.03
N TYR A 147 -14.73 9.59 -9.89
CA TYR A 147 -14.12 10.05 -11.14
C TYR A 147 -15.14 10.78 -12.01
N ASP A 148 -14.70 11.90 -12.59
CA ASP A 148 -15.46 12.74 -13.49
C ASP A 148 -14.51 13.15 -14.62
N SER A 149 -14.84 12.78 -15.85
CA SER A 149 -13.96 13.00 -17.02
C SER A 149 -13.76 14.48 -17.35
N SER A 150 -14.54 15.39 -16.76
CA SER A 150 -14.32 16.84 -16.86
C SER A 150 -13.37 17.40 -15.79
N LYS A 151 -12.95 16.57 -14.82
CA LYS A 151 -12.17 16.95 -13.63
C LYS A 151 -10.89 16.11 -13.47
N THR A 152 -10.23 15.81 -14.59
CA THR A 152 -9.00 15.02 -14.60
C THR A 152 -7.76 15.87 -14.29
N SER A 153 -6.67 15.19 -13.99
CA SER A 153 -5.36 15.75 -13.64
C SER A 153 -4.24 14.87 -14.20
N THR A 154 -3.01 15.37 -14.16
CA THR A 154 -1.84 14.79 -14.86
C THR A 154 -0.87 14.04 -13.93
N ASN A 155 -1.38 13.45 -12.84
CA ASN A 155 -0.61 12.59 -11.93
C ASN A 155 -0.87 11.10 -12.19
N GLY A 156 -1.22 10.72 -13.43
CA GLY A 156 -1.42 9.32 -13.86
C GLY A 156 -0.12 8.57 -14.05
N ASN A 157 0.74 8.59 -13.04
CA ASN A 157 2.09 8.04 -13.13
C ASN A 157 2.06 6.53 -13.36
N VAL A 158 3.05 6.00 -14.07
CA VAL A 158 3.22 4.56 -14.34
C VAL A 158 4.62 4.12 -13.92
N ALA A 159 4.75 2.90 -13.41
CA ALA A 159 6.04 2.33 -13.05
C ALA A 159 6.29 0.94 -13.66
N SER A 160 7.54 0.65 -14.03
CA SER A 160 8.04 -0.70 -14.30
C SER A 160 9.39 -0.88 -13.63
N VAL A 161 9.55 -1.93 -12.82
CA VAL A 161 10.78 -2.14 -12.03
C VAL A 161 11.85 -2.83 -12.87
N ASN A 162 11.56 -3.99 -13.47
CA ASN A 162 12.61 -4.84 -14.05
C ASN A 162 12.59 -4.96 -15.57
N GLY A 163 11.45 -4.73 -16.22
CA GLY A 163 11.33 -5.07 -17.64
C GLY A 163 10.54 -4.06 -18.46
N PRO A 164 10.24 -4.43 -19.71
CA PRO A 164 9.90 -3.47 -20.74
C PRO A 164 8.53 -2.84 -20.50
N VAL A 165 8.42 -1.60 -20.96
CA VAL A 165 7.18 -0.85 -21.05
C VAL A 165 6.89 -0.61 -22.52
N ASP A 166 5.88 -1.31 -23.04
CA ASP A 166 5.29 -1.08 -24.35
C ASP A 166 3.87 -0.54 -24.15
N LEU A 167 3.69 0.74 -24.47
CA LEU A 167 2.39 1.41 -24.38
C LEU A 167 1.55 1.24 -25.64
N GLY A 168 2.05 0.57 -26.69
CA GLY A 168 1.43 0.64 -28.01
C GLY A 168 1.25 2.10 -28.42
N ASN A 169 0.06 2.50 -28.86
CA ASN A 169 -0.25 3.90 -29.20
C ASN A 169 -0.97 4.65 -28.07
N HIS A 170 -0.70 4.33 -26.81
CA HIS A 170 -1.31 5.02 -25.66
C HIS A 170 -0.45 6.16 -25.13
N SER A 171 -1.09 7.14 -24.48
CA SER A 171 -0.44 8.25 -23.80
C SER A 171 -0.57 8.17 -22.28
N ILE A 172 0.51 8.44 -21.54
CA ILE A 172 0.48 8.65 -20.09
C ILE A 172 0.34 10.16 -19.82
N ALA A 173 -0.73 10.55 -19.12
CA ALA A 173 -0.90 11.87 -18.53
C ALA A 173 -0.25 11.91 -17.13
N GLY A 174 1.08 11.88 -17.11
CA GLY A 174 1.90 11.76 -15.91
C GLY A 174 3.34 11.38 -16.22
N ASN A 175 4.07 10.95 -15.19
CA ASN A 175 5.46 10.51 -15.31
C ASN A 175 5.54 9.00 -15.55
N LEU A 176 6.65 8.57 -16.14
CA LEU A 176 7.00 7.15 -16.27
C LEU A 176 8.24 6.87 -15.42
N TYR A 177 8.16 5.88 -14.54
CA TYR A 177 9.26 5.43 -13.68
C TYR A 177 9.78 4.09 -14.17
N LEU A 178 11.06 4.05 -14.57
CA LEU A 178 11.73 2.85 -15.05
C LEU A 178 12.84 2.47 -14.07
N GLY A 179 12.84 1.23 -13.61
CA GLY A 179 13.98 0.71 -12.87
C GLY A 179 15.22 0.55 -13.76
N PRO A 180 16.38 0.24 -13.18
CA PRO A 180 17.67 0.29 -13.87
C PRO A 180 17.74 -0.55 -15.16
N ASN A 181 16.97 -1.64 -15.22
CA ASN A 181 16.93 -2.55 -16.37
C ASN A 181 15.65 -2.43 -17.21
N ALA A 182 14.67 -1.66 -16.74
CA ALA A 182 13.45 -1.43 -17.49
C ALA A 182 13.73 -0.53 -18.71
N GLN A 183 13.05 -0.79 -19.82
CA GLN A 183 13.20 -0.03 -21.06
C GLN A 183 11.83 0.37 -21.56
N TYR A 184 11.73 1.59 -22.08
CA TYR A 184 10.50 2.11 -22.64
C TYR A 184 10.57 2.10 -24.17
N ASP A 185 9.60 1.44 -24.82
CA ASP A 185 9.41 1.56 -26.25
C ASP A 185 8.74 2.91 -26.58
N SER A 186 9.58 3.85 -27.00
CA SER A 186 9.17 5.21 -27.35
C SER A 186 8.72 5.37 -28.80
N SER A 187 8.54 4.28 -29.56
CA SER A 187 8.19 4.34 -30.98
C SER A 187 6.79 4.89 -31.24
N THR A 188 5.82 4.55 -30.38
CA THR A 188 4.40 4.88 -30.56
C THR A 188 3.72 5.45 -29.32
N GLY A 189 4.21 5.11 -28.12
CA GLY A 189 3.67 5.62 -26.87
C GLY A 189 4.07 7.08 -26.61
N GLN A 190 3.27 7.78 -25.81
CA GLN A 190 3.60 9.14 -25.37
C GLN A 190 3.59 9.25 -23.84
N VAL A 191 4.52 10.02 -23.28
CA VAL A 191 4.56 10.36 -21.86
C VAL A 191 4.55 11.89 -21.77
N SER A 192 3.53 12.47 -21.14
CA SER A 192 3.43 13.94 -21.05
C SER A 192 4.34 14.54 -19.97
N GLY A 193 4.65 13.77 -18.94
CA GLY A 193 5.57 14.14 -17.87
C GLY A 193 7.01 13.67 -18.12
N THR A 194 7.77 13.57 -17.02
CA THR A 194 9.17 13.15 -17.04
C THR A 194 9.27 11.63 -17.04
N ILE A 195 10.21 11.10 -17.83
CA ILE A 195 10.64 9.71 -17.74
C ILE A 195 11.83 9.65 -16.79
N TYR A 196 11.66 8.98 -15.65
CA TYR A 196 12.70 8.72 -14.67
C TYR A 196 13.31 7.35 -14.90
N ASN A 197 14.64 7.27 -14.77
CA ASN A 197 15.38 6.01 -14.74
C ASN A 197 15.86 5.74 -13.31
N ASP A 198 16.37 4.53 -13.07
CA ASP A 198 16.85 4.08 -11.76
C ASP A 198 15.78 4.09 -10.65
N PHE A 199 14.52 3.92 -11.02
CA PHE A 199 13.44 3.72 -10.07
C PHE A 199 13.66 2.41 -9.30
N ASN A 200 14.02 2.52 -8.03
CA ASN A 200 14.29 1.39 -7.17
C ASN A 200 13.22 1.30 -6.08
N VAL A 201 12.20 0.50 -6.33
CA VAL A 201 11.12 0.21 -5.39
C VAL A 201 10.92 -1.30 -5.33
N ASP A 202 10.93 -1.83 -4.12
CA ASP A 202 10.54 -3.21 -3.86
C ASP A 202 9.01 -3.32 -3.75
N TYR A 203 8.40 -4.46 -4.06
CA TYR A 203 6.96 -4.68 -3.88
C TYR A 203 6.79 -5.98 -3.10
N PRO A 204 6.72 -5.91 -1.75
CA PRO A 204 6.79 -7.10 -0.91
C PRO A 204 5.53 -7.97 -1.04
N ASP A 205 5.74 -9.27 -0.86
CA ASP A 205 4.71 -10.28 -0.79
C ASP A 205 3.60 -9.91 0.21
N VAL A 206 2.36 -10.23 -0.15
CA VAL A 206 1.23 -10.11 0.75
C VAL A 206 1.26 -11.26 1.76
N VAL A 207 1.07 -10.93 3.03
CA VAL A 207 0.91 -11.91 4.11
C VAL A 207 -0.53 -11.88 4.61
N LEU A 208 -1.15 -13.05 4.74
CA LEU A 208 -2.48 -13.17 5.33
C LEU A 208 -2.43 -12.71 6.80
N PRO A 209 -3.34 -11.82 7.25
CA PRO A 209 -3.36 -11.40 8.64
C PRO A 209 -3.67 -12.58 9.56
N ASN A 210 -2.96 -12.67 10.69
CA ASN A 210 -3.19 -13.68 11.71
C ASN A 210 -4.40 -13.30 12.58
N VAL A 211 -5.60 -13.53 12.06
CA VAL A 211 -6.88 -13.25 12.72
C VAL A 211 -7.82 -14.44 12.58
N THR A 212 -8.87 -14.48 13.40
CA THR A 212 -9.92 -15.50 13.26
C THR A 212 -10.86 -15.14 12.11
N PHE A 213 -10.95 -16.02 11.12
CA PHE A 213 -11.95 -15.94 10.06
C PHE A 213 -13.14 -16.85 10.34
N PHE A 214 -14.32 -16.43 9.90
CA PHE A 214 -15.58 -17.17 10.06
C PHE A 214 -16.14 -17.59 8.70
N PRO A 215 -16.86 -18.71 8.56
CA PRO A 215 -17.49 -19.05 7.29
C PRO A 215 -18.38 -17.91 6.76
N ALA A 216 -18.20 -17.54 5.49
CA ALA A 216 -19.04 -16.52 4.85
C ALA A 216 -20.50 -17.00 4.75
N PRO A 217 -21.49 -16.08 4.82
CA PRO A 217 -22.87 -16.40 4.45
C PRO A 217 -22.92 -16.88 3.00
N SER A 218 -23.54 -18.02 2.74
CA SER A 218 -23.67 -18.62 1.40
C SER A 218 -25.10 -18.60 0.84
N THR A 219 -26.03 -17.95 1.55
CA THR A 219 -27.41 -17.79 1.09
C THR A 219 -27.48 -16.70 0.02
N THR A 220 -27.73 -17.12 -1.22
CA THR A 220 -27.92 -16.18 -2.32
C THR A 220 -29.07 -15.23 -2.03
N THR A 221 -28.82 -13.93 -2.12
CA THR A 221 -29.78 -12.88 -1.79
C THR A 221 -29.83 -11.85 -2.91
N THR A 222 -31.02 -11.40 -3.29
CA THR A 222 -31.21 -10.38 -4.32
C THR A 222 -31.30 -8.99 -3.69
N ILE A 223 -30.40 -8.09 -4.08
CA ILE A 223 -30.38 -6.69 -3.67
C ILE A 223 -30.51 -5.82 -4.93
N ASN A 224 -31.51 -4.93 -4.96
CA ASN A 224 -31.77 -4.03 -6.10
C ASN A 224 -31.82 -4.76 -7.46
N GLY A 225 -32.40 -5.97 -7.50
CA GLY A 225 -32.53 -6.77 -8.72
C GLY A 225 -31.29 -7.58 -9.13
N THR A 226 -30.17 -7.48 -8.39
CA THR A 226 -28.96 -8.29 -8.62
C THR A 226 -28.83 -9.35 -7.53
N SER A 227 -28.60 -10.60 -7.91
CA SER A 227 -28.37 -11.70 -6.96
C SER A 227 -26.90 -11.80 -6.57
N TYR A 228 -26.65 -11.85 -5.27
CA TYR A 228 -25.32 -11.98 -4.68
C TYR A 228 -25.19 -13.31 -3.94
N ASN A 229 -24.11 -14.06 -4.18
CA ASN A 229 -23.83 -15.32 -3.48
C ASN A 229 -23.52 -15.08 -2.00
N HIS A 230 -22.75 -14.03 -1.71
CA HIS A 230 -22.36 -13.65 -0.36
C HIS A 230 -22.81 -12.21 -0.07
N VAL A 231 -23.60 -12.05 0.99
CA VAL A 231 -24.10 -10.74 1.46
C VAL A 231 -23.61 -10.49 2.87
N PHE A 232 -22.79 -9.46 3.02
CA PHE A 232 -22.21 -9.07 4.30
C PHE A 232 -22.91 -7.82 4.84
N THR A 233 -23.63 -7.97 5.96
CA THR A 233 -24.32 -6.88 6.66
C THR A 233 -23.71 -6.54 8.01
N SER A 234 -22.65 -7.24 8.41
CA SER A 234 -21.98 -7.08 9.70
C SER A 234 -20.47 -7.08 9.51
N SER A 235 -19.78 -6.19 10.21
CA SER A 235 -18.32 -6.06 10.09
C SER A 235 -17.63 -7.27 10.73
N ARG A 236 -16.88 -8.03 9.94
CA ARG A 236 -16.14 -9.22 10.40
C ARG A 236 -15.14 -9.71 9.35
N ASN A 237 -14.33 -10.68 9.76
CA ASN A 237 -13.44 -11.43 8.90
C ASN A 237 -14.11 -12.75 8.48
N TYR A 238 -14.15 -13.03 7.19
CA TYR A 238 -14.82 -14.22 6.65
C TYR A 238 -13.91 -15.06 5.75
N VAL A 239 -14.16 -16.37 5.68
CA VAL A 239 -13.60 -17.25 4.65
C VAL A 239 -14.66 -17.51 3.58
N VAL A 240 -14.30 -17.27 2.32
CA VAL A 240 -15.06 -17.68 1.14
C VAL A 240 -14.28 -18.82 0.46
N THR A 241 -14.93 -19.96 0.26
CA THR A 241 -14.29 -21.19 -0.22
C THR A 241 -14.67 -21.54 -1.66
N ASP A 242 -15.53 -20.73 -2.28
CA ASP A 242 -16.15 -20.94 -3.59
C ASP A 242 -16.06 -19.69 -4.48
N SER A 243 -16.58 -19.81 -5.70
CA SER A 243 -16.81 -18.66 -6.59
C SER A 243 -18.18 -18.06 -6.36
N GLY A 244 -18.30 -16.75 -6.53
CA GLY A 244 -19.55 -16.06 -6.30
C GLY A 244 -19.40 -14.57 -6.06
N SER A 245 -20.50 -13.87 -6.29
CA SER A 245 -20.60 -12.43 -6.16
C SER A 245 -20.74 -11.98 -4.72
N ILE A 246 -20.19 -10.81 -4.44
CA ILE A 246 -20.12 -10.23 -3.10
C ILE A 246 -20.90 -8.92 -3.06
N TYR A 247 -21.74 -8.78 -2.04
CA TYR A 247 -22.31 -7.51 -1.64
C TYR A 247 -21.88 -7.16 -0.21
N VAL A 248 -21.44 -5.93 0.00
CA VAL A 248 -21.16 -5.35 1.32
C VAL A 248 -22.12 -4.20 1.60
N GLY A 249 -22.80 -4.25 2.73
CA GLY A 249 -23.74 -3.21 3.16
C GLY A 249 -23.07 -1.89 3.55
N THR A 250 -23.88 -0.84 3.71
CA THR A 250 -23.43 0.48 4.20
C THR A 250 -22.85 0.40 5.62
N ASN A 251 -21.76 1.12 5.90
CA ASN A 251 -21.06 1.12 7.19
C ASN A 251 -20.53 -0.26 7.63
N VAL A 252 -20.40 -1.21 6.72
CA VAL A 252 -19.88 -2.55 6.99
C VAL A 252 -18.43 -2.63 6.53
N ASN A 253 -17.53 -3.05 7.42
CA ASN A 253 -16.12 -3.28 7.10
C ASN A 253 -15.85 -4.78 7.10
N VAL A 254 -15.51 -5.34 5.94
CA VAL A 254 -15.36 -6.78 5.75
C VAL A 254 -13.95 -7.09 5.28
N THR A 255 -13.32 -8.07 5.94
CA THR A 255 -12.12 -8.73 5.41
C THR A 255 -12.49 -10.13 4.97
N VAL A 256 -12.11 -10.56 3.79
CA VAL A 256 -12.38 -11.90 3.28
C VAL A 256 -11.07 -12.59 2.91
N GLU A 257 -10.86 -13.79 3.44
CA GLU A 257 -9.92 -14.75 2.89
C GLU A 257 -10.66 -15.58 1.83
N VAL A 258 -10.22 -15.51 0.57
CA VAL A 258 -10.75 -16.34 -0.51
C VAL A 258 -9.81 -17.51 -0.75
N THR A 259 -10.26 -18.72 -0.42
CA THR A 259 -9.48 -19.96 -0.51
C THR A 259 -9.82 -20.80 -1.72
N ALA A 260 -10.83 -20.41 -2.50
CA ALA A 260 -11.12 -21.04 -3.79
C ALA A 260 -9.88 -20.96 -4.70
N SER A 261 -9.49 -22.08 -5.33
CA SER A 261 -8.30 -22.10 -6.21
C SER A 261 -8.43 -21.11 -7.37
N SER A 262 -9.63 -20.99 -7.93
CA SER A 262 -10.01 -19.92 -8.85
C SER A 262 -11.26 -19.26 -8.32
N TRP A 263 -11.20 -17.94 -8.12
CA TRP A 263 -12.34 -17.13 -7.71
C TRP A 263 -12.87 -16.32 -8.88
N ASP A 264 -14.04 -16.67 -9.38
CA ASP A 264 -14.82 -15.79 -10.24
C ASP A 264 -15.83 -15.04 -9.36
N ALA A 265 -15.63 -13.73 -9.24
CA ALA A 265 -16.53 -12.90 -8.46
C ALA A 265 -17.86 -12.66 -9.20
N GLY A 266 -17.87 -12.57 -10.52
CA GLY A 266 -19.04 -12.18 -11.33
C GLY A 266 -19.64 -10.78 -11.06
N SER A 267 -19.58 -10.26 -9.83
CA SER A 267 -19.89 -8.89 -9.43
C SER A 267 -19.43 -8.65 -7.99
N VAL A 268 -18.83 -7.49 -7.72
CA VAL A 268 -18.56 -7.00 -6.36
C VAL A 268 -19.23 -5.65 -6.19
N ASN A 269 -20.09 -5.51 -5.19
CA ASN A 269 -20.78 -4.27 -4.89
C ASN A 269 -20.58 -3.88 -3.43
N ILE A 270 -20.16 -2.64 -3.21
CA ILE A 270 -20.00 -2.07 -1.87
C ILE A 270 -20.96 -0.89 -1.78
N ALA A 271 -21.96 -1.03 -0.92
CA ALA A 271 -23.03 -0.07 -0.81
C ALA A 271 -22.62 1.16 0.00
N GLY A 272 -23.33 2.25 -0.26
CA GLY A 272 -23.14 3.54 0.38
C GLY A 272 -22.37 4.52 -0.49
N SER A 273 -22.21 5.73 0.01
CA SER A 273 -21.53 6.83 -0.66
C SER A 273 -20.96 7.77 0.39
N ALA A 274 -19.74 8.26 0.16
CA ALA A 274 -19.05 9.13 1.12
C ALA A 274 -19.04 8.51 2.54
N GLY A 275 -19.53 9.22 3.56
CA GLY A 275 -19.39 8.88 4.97
C GLY A 275 -20.14 7.65 5.48
N ASN A 276 -20.93 6.95 4.65
CA ASN A 276 -21.63 5.72 5.04
C ASN A 276 -21.26 4.49 4.18
N SER A 277 -20.18 4.60 3.40
CA SER A 277 -19.73 3.52 2.52
C SER A 277 -19.35 2.27 3.32
N GLY A 278 -19.64 1.09 2.78
CA GLY A 278 -18.98 -0.14 3.20
C GLY A 278 -17.52 -0.19 2.78
N ASN A 279 -16.81 -1.23 3.20
CA ASN A 279 -15.44 -1.50 2.80
C ASN A 279 -15.23 -3.02 2.69
N LEU A 280 -14.48 -3.43 1.68
CA LEU A 280 -14.12 -4.82 1.43
C LEU A 280 -12.62 -4.93 1.19
N THR A 281 -11.95 -5.71 2.03
CA THR A 281 -10.58 -6.16 1.80
C THR A 281 -10.60 -7.66 1.49
N VAL A 282 -10.03 -8.06 0.37
CA VAL A 282 -9.91 -9.46 -0.04
C VAL A 282 -8.45 -9.89 0.03
N PHE A 283 -8.17 -11.00 0.69
CA PHE A 283 -6.93 -11.76 0.60
C PHE A 283 -7.18 -13.00 -0.24
N MET A 284 -6.66 -13.02 -1.45
CA MET A 284 -6.80 -14.16 -2.37
C MET A 284 -5.65 -15.14 -2.15
N THR A 285 -5.94 -16.30 -1.57
CA THR A 285 -4.96 -17.37 -1.34
C THR A 285 -4.95 -18.42 -2.45
N GLY A 286 -5.97 -18.44 -3.32
CA GLY A 286 -5.98 -19.27 -4.52
C GLY A 286 -5.17 -18.69 -5.68
N THR A 287 -5.02 -19.49 -6.73
CA THR A 287 -4.09 -19.25 -7.84
C THR A 287 -4.56 -18.21 -8.85
N SER A 288 -5.88 -18.02 -9.00
CA SER A 288 -6.43 -17.11 -10.01
C SER A 288 -7.70 -16.39 -9.55
N THR A 289 -7.89 -15.17 -10.06
CA THR A 289 -9.12 -14.40 -9.85
C THR A 289 -9.64 -13.81 -11.14
N THR A 290 -10.94 -13.87 -11.33
CA THR A 290 -11.68 -13.13 -12.36
C THR A 290 -12.62 -12.15 -11.68
N LEU A 291 -12.36 -10.87 -11.88
CA LEU A 291 -13.26 -9.77 -11.55
C LEU A 291 -13.94 -9.39 -12.87
N GLY A 292 -15.04 -10.07 -13.19
CA GLY A 292 -15.83 -9.87 -14.42
C GLY A 292 -17.28 -9.53 -14.12
N GLY A 293 -18.08 -9.21 -15.15
CA GLY A 293 -19.53 -9.03 -15.05
C GLY A 293 -20.07 -7.72 -15.65
N ASN A 294 -21.39 -7.51 -15.54
CA ASN A 294 -22.05 -6.27 -15.97
C ASN A 294 -21.79 -5.09 -15.01
N THR A 295 -21.37 -5.40 -13.77
CA THR A 295 -20.91 -4.45 -12.74
C THR A 295 -19.67 -5.04 -12.08
N THR A 296 -18.52 -4.89 -12.72
CA THR A 296 -17.28 -5.59 -12.35
C THR A 296 -16.91 -5.34 -10.89
N VAL A 297 -16.75 -4.07 -10.50
CA VAL A 297 -16.68 -3.64 -9.10
C VAL A 297 -17.26 -2.24 -8.97
N ASN A 298 -18.30 -2.07 -8.14
CA ASN A 298 -18.84 -0.75 -7.80
C ASN A 298 -18.63 -0.47 -6.30
N SER A 299 -17.60 0.30 -5.99
CA SER A 299 -17.24 0.67 -4.61
C SER A 299 -17.52 2.12 -4.26
N GLY A 300 -18.00 2.92 -5.23
CA GLY A 300 -18.13 4.37 -5.11
C GLY A 300 -16.80 5.11 -5.21
N VAL A 301 -15.85 4.79 -4.32
CA VAL A 301 -14.48 5.34 -4.24
C VAL A 301 -13.48 4.17 -4.26
N ALA A 302 -12.34 4.35 -4.93
CA ALA A 302 -11.34 3.27 -5.11
C ALA A 302 -10.85 2.71 -3.76
N GLY A 303 -10.74 3.55 -2.74
CA GLY A 303 -10.32 3.16 -1.40
C GLY A 303 -11.25 2.19 -0.66
N ASN A 304 -12.47 1.95 -1.14
CA ASN A 304 -13.42 1.05 -0.47
C ASN A 304 -13.24 -0.42 -0.84
N PHE A 305 -12.58 -0.73 -1.97
CA PHE A 305 -12.28 -2.10 -2.38
C PHE A 305 -10.78 -2.30 -2.49
N MET A 306 -10.24 -3.19 -1.66
CA MET A 306 -8.83 -3.57 -1.65
C MET A 306 -8.72 -5.06 -1.97
N TYR A 307 -8.06 -5.40 -3.07
CA TYR A 307 -7.73 -6.77 -3.42
C TYR A 307 -6.23 -7.01 -3.20
N PHE A 308 -5.91 -8.00 -2.38
CA PHE A 308 -4.55 -8.45 -2.11
C PHE A 308 -4.38 -9.89 -2.59
N GLY A 309 -3.60 -10.07 -3.66
CA GLY A 309 -3.15 -11.38 -4.11
C GLY A 309 -1.96 -11.83 -3.27
N LEU A 310 -2.07 -12.99 -2.61
CA LEU A 310 -0.92 -13.61 -1.96
C LEU A 310 0.02 -14.25 -2.98
N PRO A 311 1.25 -14.69 -2.59
CA PRO A 311 2.22 -15.26 -3.53
C PRO A 311 1.74 -16.43 -4.38
N SER A 312 0.69 -17.14 -3.93
CA SER A 312 0.04 -18.20 -4.70
C SER A 312 -0.82 -17.67 -5.85
N ASN A 313 -1.34 -16.45 -5.74
CA ASN A 313 -2.16 -15.80 -6.76
C ASN A 313 -1.27 -15.28 -7.89
N THR A 314 -1.32 -15.96 -9.03
CA THR A 314 -0.43 -15.70 -10.18
C THR A 314 -1.17 -15.15 -11.39
N SER A 315 -2.50 -15.02 -11.31
CA SER A 315 -3.32 -14.47 -12.38
C SER A 315 -4.51 -13.69 -11.84
N VAL A 316 -4.65 -12.45 -12.30
CA VAL A 316 -5.83 -11.62 -12.07
C VAL A 316 -6.36 -11.19 -13.43
N THR A 317 -7.62 -11.46 -13.69
CA THR A 317 -8.33 -10.96 -14.87
C THR A 317 -9.38 -9.96 -14.43
N VAL A 318 -9.35 -8.76 -15.00
CA VAL A 318 -10.46 -7.82 -14.89
C VAL A 318 -11.11 -7.75 -16.26
N GLY A 319 -12.42 -7.98 -16.31
CA GLY A 319 -13.17 -7.94 -17.56
C GLY A 319 -14.60 -7.44 -17.39
N GLY A 320 -15.34 -7.40 -18.49
CA GLY A 320 -16.70 -6.88 -18.55
C GLY A 320 -16.80 -5.55 -19.29
N ASN A 321 -18.01 -5.00 -19.35
CA ASN A 321 -18.35 -3.77 -20.08
C ASN A 321 -18.62 -2.59 -19.15
N SER A 322 -18.05 -2.61 -17.94
CA SER A 322 -18.23 -1.59 -16.92
C SER A 322 -16.88 -1.22 -16.30
N SER A 323 -16.79 0.00 -15.77
CA SER A 323 -15.61 0.43 -15.04
C SER A 323 -15.36 -0.44 -13.80
N TYR A 324 -14.07 -0.68 -13.53
CA TYR A 324 -13.59 -1.23 -12.27
C TYR A 324 -13.29 -0.07 -11.32
N VAL A 325 -13.71 -0.16 -10.06
CA VAL A 325 -13.38 0.83 -9.02
C VAL A 325 -12.77 0.11 -7.83
N GLY A 326 -11.47 0.32 -7.56
CA GLY A 326 -10.78 -0.38 -6.50
C GLY A 326 -9.26 -0.36 -6.59
N VAL A 327 -8.62 -1.11 -5.70
CA VAL A 327 -7.17 -1.32 -5.68
C VAL A 327 -6.86 -2.80 -5.85
N ILE A 328 -5.84 -3.10 -6.67
CA ILE A 328 -5.28 -4.44 -6.82
C ILE A 328 -3.80 -4.40 -6.44
N TYR A 329 -3.42 -5.17 -5.42
CA TYR A 329 -2.03 -5.41 -5.07
C TYR A 329 -1.76 -6.91 -5.09
N ALA A 330 -1.08 -7.38 -6.14
CA ALA A 330 -0.78 -8.80 -6.34
C ALA A 330 0.56 -8.93 -7.08
N PRO A 331 1.69 -8.69 -6.39
CA PRO A 331 3.01 -8.54 -7.03
C PRO A 331 3.50 -9.78 -7.80
N GLU A 332 2.89 -10.93 -7.59
CA GLU A 332 3.17 -12.20 -8.27
C GLU A 332 2.20 -12.50 -9.42
N ALA A 333 1.11 -11.74 -9.55
CA ALA A 333 0.07 -11.98 -10.53
C ALA A 333 0.27 -11.22 -11.85
N VAL A 334 0.00 -11.90 -12.97
CA VAL A 334 -0.20 -11.21 -14.25
C VAL A 334 -1.62 -10.65 -14.26
N LEU A 335 -1.75 -9.33 -14.39
CA LEU A 335 -3.03 -8.66 -14.60
C LEU A 335 -3.36 -8.63 -16.08
N THR A 336 -4.48 -9.25 -16.45
CA THR A 336 -5.06 -9.13 -17.79
C THR A 336 -6.32 -8.29 -17.73
N LEU A 337 -6.33 -7.17 -18.46
CA LEU A 337 -7.52 -6.35 -18.66
C LEU A 337 -8.15 -6.74 -20.00
N ASN A 338 -9.35 -7.30 -19.96
CA ASN A 338 -10.07 -7.80 -21.13
C ASN A 338 -11.40 -7.05 -21.32
N GLY A 339 -11.46 -6.18 -22.33
CA GLY A 339 -12.64 -5.34 -22.54
C GLY A 339 -12.50 -4.43 -23.76
N GLY A 340 -13.63 -3.94 -24.25
CA GLY A 340 -13.69 -2.99 -25.36
C GLY A 340 -14.93 -2.11 -25.27
N GLY A 341 -14.81 -0.85 -25.70
CA GLY A 341 -15.87 0.16 -25.64
C GLY A 341 -15.40 1.47 -25.00
N ASN A 342 -16.25 2.50 -25.02
CA ASN A 342 -15.89 3.86 -24.61
C ASN A 342 -16.04 4.15 -23.10
N ASN A 343 -16.45 3.16 -22.29
CA ASN A 343 -16.81 3.34 -20.86
C ASN A 343 -16.04 2.39 -19.93
N ASN A 344 -14.91 1.84 -20.35
CA ASN A 344 -14.16 0.84 -19.58
C ASN A 344 -12.95 1.50 -18.90
N GLY A 345 -13.18 2.14 -17.76
CA GLY A 345 -12.10 2.72 -16.95
C GLY A 345 -11.67 1.79 -15.81
N PHE A 346 -10.37 1.76 -15.50
CA PHE A 346 -9.87 1.26 -14.22
C PHE A 346 -9.66 2.46 -13.29
N ILE A 347 -10.54 2.62 -12.30
CA ILE A 347 -10.51 3.74 -11.35
C ILE A 347 -9.87 3.27 -10.06
N GLY A 348 -8.67 3.78 -9.76
CA GLY A 348 -7.91 3.43 -8.58
C GLY A 348 -6.43 3.20 -8.87
N SER A 349 -5.85 2.13 -8.32
CA SER A 349 -4.43 1.83 -8.51
C SER A 349 -4.20 0.32 -8.57
N CYS A 350 -3.24 -0.14 -9.38
CA CYS A 350 -2.79 -1.52 -9.29
C CYS A 350 -1.27 -1.68 -9.27
N ILE A 351 -0.80 -2.64 -8.47
CA ILE A 351 0.60 -3.07 -8.46
C ILE A 351 0.61 -4.59 -8.64
N VAL A 352 1.26 -5.06 -9.70
CA VAL A 352 1.20 -6.47 -10.09
C VAL A 352 2.52 -6.94 -10.71
N ASN A 353 2.65 -8.23 -10.98
CA ASN A 353 3.84 -8.77 -11.63
C ASN A 353 4.01 -8.21 -13.05
N SER A 354 2.96 -8.27 -13.85
CA SER A 354 2.94 -7.72 -15.22
C SER A 354 1.53 -7.33 -15.61
N ILE A 355 1.39 -6.38 -16.52
CA ILE A 355 0.10 -5.90 -17.00
C ILE A 355 0.03 -6.12 -18.50
N THR A 356 -1.02 -6.82 -18.92
CA THR A 356 -1.43 -6.93 -20.33
C THR A 356 -2.80 -6.29 -20.49
N MET A 357 -2.86 -5.21 -21.25
CA MET A 357 -4.10 -4.54 -21.60
C MET A 357 -4.54 -4.93 -23.01
N ASN A 358 -5.67 -5.63 -23.11
CA ASN A 358 -6.30 -5.99 -24.36
C ASN A 358 -7.48 -5.07 -24.62
N GLY A 359 -7.35 -4.15 -25.59
CA GLY A 359 -8.42 -3.22 -25.98
C GLY A 359 -8.28 -1.85 -25.32
N HIS A 360 -9.36 -1.09 -25.28
CA HIS A 360 -9.38 0.28 -24.76
C HIS A 360 -9.71 0.26 -23.26
N TYR A 361 -8.69 0.44 -22.41
CA TYR A 361 -8.84 0.71 -20.98
C TYR A 361 -8.08 1.96 -20.60
N ASP A 362 -8.76 2.86 -19.90
CA ASP A 362 -8.13 4.06 -19.35
C ASP A 362 -7.94 3.87 -17.84
N PHE A 363 -6.72 3.99 -17.33
CA PHE A 363 -6.50 4.05 -15.89
C PHE A 363 -6.74 5.47 -15.37
N HIS A 364 -7.56 5.59 -14.33
CA HIS A 364 -7.84 6.84 -13.63
C HIS A 364 -7.31 6.72 -12.20
N TYR A 365 -6.10 7.22 -11.96
CA TYR A 365 -5.47 7.16 -10.64
C TYR A 365 -6.19 8.04 -9.63
N ASP A 366 -6.66 7.45 -8.53
CA ASP A 366 -7.19 8.21 -7.40
C ASP A 366 -6.04 8.65 -6.48
N GLN A 367 -5.67 9.93 -6.55
CA GLN A 367 -4.58 10.50 -5.77
C GLN A 367 -4.81 10.46 -4.25
N ALA A 368 -6.06 10.27 -3.80
CA ALA A 368 -6.35 10.06 -2.38
C ALA A 368 -5.71 8.77 -1.84
N LEU A 369 -5.51 7.76 -2.69
CA LEU A 369 -4.86 6.50 -2.31
C LEU A 369 -3.42 6.71 -1.85
N GLY A 370 -2.72 7.72 -2.38
CA GLY A 370 -1.38 8.10 -1.91
C GLY A 370 -1.34 8.66 -0.49
N ARG A 371 -2.49 9.03 0.08
CA ARG A 371 -2.60 9.66 1.41
C ARG A 371 -3.35 8.79 2.42
N THR A 372 -4.40 8.11 1.97
CA THR A 372 -5.31 7.34 2.83
C THR A 372 -5.44 5.88 2.41
N GLY A 373 -4.78 5.47 1.32
CA GLY A 373 -4.79 4.10 0.84
C GLY A 373 -3.89 3.16 1.66
N PRO A 374 -3.68 1.92 1.19
CA PRO A 374 -2.78 1.00 1.84
C PRO A 374 -1.35 1.54 1.75
N ALA A 375 -0.57 1.29 2.80
CA ALA A 375 0.82 1.72 2.87
C ALA A 375 1.77 0.55 3.17
N ARG A 376 3.02 0.71 2.74
CA ARG A 376 4.12 -0.22 3.04
C ARG A 376 4.72 -0.01 4.42
N GLY A 377 4.38 1.12 5.06
CA GLY A 377 4.94 1.56 6.32
C GLY A 377 5.78 2.83 6.17
N TYR A 378 6.38 3.23 7.28
CA TYR A 378 7.19 4.41 7.45
C TYR A 378 8.65 4.16 7.10
N LEU A 379 9.24 5.04 6.29
CA LEU A 379 10.67 5.11 6.06
C LEU A 379 11.27 6.34 6.72
N ALA A 380 12.49 6.21 7.23
CA ALA A 380 13.27 7.36 7.67
C ALA A 380 13.65 8.25 6.47
N THR A 381 13.39 9.56 6.60
CA THR A 381 13.72 10.57 5.59
C THR A 381 14.89 11.45 5.98
N SER A 382 15.25 11.48 7.26
CA SER A 382 16.45 12.15 7.75
C SER A 382 16.97 11.50 9.04
N TRP A 383 18.27 11.64 9.26
CA TRP A 383 18.96 11.23 10.49
C TRP A 383 19.77 12.42 10.98
N GLN A 384 19.36 13.00 12.10
CA GLN A 384 20.02 14.17 12.68
C GLN A 384 20.41 13.88 14.13
N GLU A 385 21.67 14.16 14.45
CA GLU A 385 22.13 14.17 15.83
C GLU A 385 21.82 15.53 16.49
N LEU A 386 21.33 15.48 17.73
CA LEU A 386 20.90 16.67 18.51
C LEU A 386 21.97 17.19 19.48
#